data_AF-A0A2E8UCM3-F1
#
_entry.id   AF-A0A2E8UCM3-F1
#
_cell.length_a   1.000
_cell.length_b   1.000
_cell.length_c   1.000
_cell.angle_alpha   90.00
_cell.angle_beta   90.00
_cell.angle_gamma   90.00
#
_symmetry.space_group_name_H-M   'P 1'
#
loop_
_entity.id
_entity.type
_entity.pdbx_description
1 polymer ?
#
loop_
_entity_poly.entity_id
_entity_poly.type
_entity_poly.pdbx_seq_one_letter_code
_entity_poly.pdbx_strand_id
1 'polypeptide(L)' 'MTRLEELEYEKMDPAQKALHDEILSGPRSRIGGPMNGWFRNPELGSLLQKVGAYCRYHTSLES' A
#
# COMPACT_ATOMS: atom_id res chain seq x y z
N MET A 1 8.73 16.91 13.63
CA MET A 1 8.44 15.47 13.46
C MET A 1 9.34 14.94 12.36
N THR A 2 10.06 13.85 12.60
CA THR A 2 10.95 13.25 11.58
C THR A 2 10.13 12.31 10.69
N ARG A 3 10.44 12.30 9.38
CA ARG A 3 9.82 11.39 8.42
C ARG A 3 10.14 9.93 8.79
N LEU A 4 9.17 9.03 8.63
CA LEU A 4 9.40 7.60 8.80
C LEU A 4 10.43 7.09 7.78
N GLU A 5 11.36 6.25 8.25
CA GLU A 5 12.30 5.56 7.38
C GLU A 5 11.59 4.62 6.41
N GLU A 6 12.12 4.52 5.19
CA GLU A 6 11.63 3.59 4.18
C GLU A 6 12.04 2.17 4.52
N LEU A 7 11.04 1.27 4.53
CA LEU A 7 11.29 -0.15 4.69
C LEU A 7 11.75 -0.73 3.36
N GLU A 8 13.01 -1.15 3.31
CA GLU A 8 13.54 -1.93 2.20
C GLU A 8 12.93 -3.33 2.22
N TYR A 9 12.52 -3.82 1.04
CA TYR A 9 11.85 -5.12 0.88
C TYR A 9 12.63 -6.27 1.53
N GLU A 10 13.95 -6.26 1.45
CA GLU A 10 14.82 -7.30 2.02
C GLU A 10 14.72 -7.38 3.55
N LYS A 11 14.44 -6.24 4.20
CA LYS A 11 14.31 -6.09 5.66
C LYS A 11 12.88 -6.30 6.16
N MET A 12 11.92 -6.50 5.26
CA MET A 12 10.52 -6.72 5.61
C MET A 12 10.30 -8.12 6.18
N ASP A 13 9.41 -8.21 7.16
CA ASP A 13 8.86 -9.48 7.64
C ASP A 13 7.91 -10.11 6.59
N PRO A 14 7.49 -11.38 6.76
CA PRO A 14 6.62 -12.04 5.78
C PRO A 14 5.28 -11.34 5.54
N ALA A 15 4.66 -10.74 6.55
CA ALA A 15 3.38 -10.05 6.41
C ALA A 15 3.52 -8.73 5.64
N GLN A 16 4.61 -8.02 5.86
CA GLN A 16 4.98 -6.82 5.12
C GLN A 16 5.27 -7.12 3.65
N LYS A 17 6.02 -8.19 3.36
CA LYS A 17 6.27 -8.64 1.98
C LYS A 17 4.98 -9.03 1.28
N ALA A 18 4.10 -9.77 1.96
CA ALA A 18 2.80 -10.13 1.40
C ALA A 18 1.98 -8.89 1.02
N LEU A 19 1.93 -7.86 1.88
CA LEU A 19 1.27 -6.60 1.54
C LEU A 19 1.97 -5.88 0.37
N HIS A 20 3.30 -5.85 0.36
CA HIS A 20 4.07 -5.24 -0.72
C HIS A 20 3.73 -5.86 -2.08
N ASP A 21 3.72 -7.19 -2.14
CA ASP A 21 3.41 -7.95 -3.35
C ASP A 21 1.92 -7.82 -3.74
N GLU A 22 1.01 -7.78 -2.75
CA GLU A 22 -0.41 -7.47 -2.98
C GLU A 22 -0.58 -6.12 -3.69
N ILE A 23 0.09 -5.06 -3.21
CA ILE A 23 -0.01 -3.72 -3.82
C ILE A 23 0.55 -3.72 -5.25
N LEU A 24 1.69 -4.40 -5.48
CA LEU A 24 2.33 -4.44 -6.80
C LEU A 24 1.55 -5.28 -7.83
N SER A 25 0.88 -6.34 -7.40
CA SER A 25 0.01 -7.15 -8.26
C SER A 25 -1.31 -6.46 -8.63
N GLY A 26 -1.69 -5.43 -7.87
CA GLY A 26 -2.92 -4.67 -8.08
C GLY A 26 -2.82 -3.56 -9.14
N PRO A 27 -3.94 -2.89 -9.46
CA PRO A 27 -4.02 -1.85 -10.52
C PRO A 27 -3.17 -0.61 -10.22
N ARG A 28 -2.64 -0.49 -9.01
CA ARG A 28 -1.75 0.60 -8.62
C ARG A 28 -0.32 0.41 -9.13
N SER A 29 0.15 -0.85 -9.24
CA SER A 29 1.45 -1.27 -9.78
C SER A 29 2.71 -0.56 -9.24
N ARG A 30 2.59 0.19 -8.14
CA ARG A 30 3.68 0.97 -7.56
C ARG A 30 3.51 1.20 -6.06
N ILE A 31 4.63 1.10 -5.34
CA ILE A 31 4.75 1.59 -3.96
C ILE A 31 5.11 3.08 -3.98
N GLY A 32 4.39 3.89 -3.21
CA GLY A 32 4.67 5.32 -3.07
C GLY A 32 3.72 6.06 -2.14
N GLY A 33 4.21 7.17 -1.58
CA GLY A 33 3.45 8.01 -0.66
C GLY A 33 3.21 7.33 0.70
N PRO A 34 1.98 7.36 1.23
CA PRO A 34 1.68 6.88 2.60
C PRO A 34 1.89 5.37 2.80
N MET A 35 2.07 4.61 1.71
CA MET A 35 2.22 3.15 1.72
C MET A 35 3.39 2.65 2.55
N ASN A 36 4.49 3.40 2.58
CA ASN A 36 5.61 3.03 3.44
C ASN A 36 5.20 2.96 4.93
N GLY A 37 4.29 3.84 5.35
CA GLY A 37 3.72 3.79 6.70
C GLY A 37 2.82 2.58 6.92
N TRP A 38 2.14 2.09 5.89
CA TRP A 38 1.20 0.97 5.99
C TRP A 38 1.90 -0.37 6.26
N PHE A 39 3.16 -0.55 5.88
CA PHE A 39 3.92 -1.74 6.22
C PHE A 39 4.12 -1.92 7.74
N ARG A 40 3.94 -0.86 8.55
CA ARG A 40 3.96 -0.99 10.02
C ARG A 40 2.69 -1.68 10.57
N ASN A 41 1.62 -1.76 9.78
CA ASN A 41 0.40 -2.51 10.08
C ASN A 41 -0.14 -3.13 8.77
N PRO A 42 0.35 -4.33 8.38
CA PRO A 42 0.02 -4.92 7.08
C PRO A 42 -1.48 -5.19 6.86
N GLU A 43 -2.20 -5.58 7.90
CA GLU A 43 -3.64 -5.81 7.85
C GLU A 43 -4.39 -4.52 7.49
N LEU A 44 -4.11 -3.44 8.22
CA LEU A 44 -4.66 -2.12 7.90
C LEU A 44 -4.24 -1.65 6.50
N GLY A 45 -2.98 -1.88 6.12
CA GLY A 45 -2.46 -1.52 4.81
C GLY A 45 -3.21 -2.18 3.66
N SER A 46 -3.55 -3.47 3.79
CA SER A 46 -4.34 -4.21 2.81
C SER A 46 -5.75 -3.63 2.66
N LEU A 47 -6.38 -3.24 3.78
CA LEU A 47 -7.70 -2.59 3.74
C LEU A 47 -7.64 -1.21 3.06
N LEU A 48 -6.66 -0.38 3.45
CA LEU A 48 -6.50 0.98 2.91
C LEU A 48 -6.18 0.97 1.40
N GLN A 49 -5.34 0.03 0.94
CA GLN A 49 -5.02 -0.07 -0.48
C GLN A 49 -6.25 -0.47 -1.31
N LYS A 50 -7.07 -1.41 -0.81
CA LYS A 50 -8.32 -1.84 -1.46
C LYS A 50 -9.35 -0.73 -1.54
N VAL A 51 -9.54 0.03 -0.45
CA VAL A 51 -10.42 1.23 -0.46
C VAL A 51 -9.92 2.24 -1.47
N GLY A 52 -8.61 2.55 -1.47
CA GLY A 52 -8.01 3.48 -2.42
C GLY A 52 -8.09 3.01 -3.88
N ALA A 53 -8.03 1.69 -4.13
CA ALA A 53 -8.23 1.11 -5.44
C ALA A 53 -9.69 1.23 -5.89
N TYR A 54 -10.65 0.93 -5.00
CA TYR A 54 -12.08 1.10 -5.27
C TYR A 54 -12.40 2.55 -5.68
N CYS A 55 -12.00 3.53 -4.87
CA CYS A 55 -12.25 4.94 -5.16
C CYS A 55 -11.54 5.46 -6.43
N ARG A 56 -10.46 4.81 -6.89
CA ARG A 56 -9.72 5.28 -8.07
C ARG A 56 -10.17 4.60 -9.36
N TYR A 57 -10.48 3.32 -9.31
CA TYR A 57 -10.67 2.48 -10.51
C TYR A 57 -12.08 1.92 -10.65
N HIS A 58 -12.87 1.91 -9.57
CA HIS A 58 -14.21 1.31 -9.54
C HIS A 58 -15.34 2.31 -9.31
N THR A 59 -15.01 3.61 -9.26
CA THR A 59 -15.98 4.70 -9.21
C THR A 59 -15.69 5.70 -10.32
N SER A 60 -16.72 6.14 -11.04
CA SER A 60 -16.63 7.29 -11.93
C SER A 60 -17.25 8.50 -11.23
N LEU A 61 -16.50 9.60 -11.13
CA LEU A 61 -17.13 10.91 -11.03
C LEU A 61 -17.51 11.28 -12.47
N GLU A 62 -18.79 11.44 -12.75
CA GLU A 62 -19.19 12.09 -14.00
C GLU A 62 -18.53 13.48 -14.03
N SER A 63 -18.03 13.84 -15.22
CA SER A 63 -17.36 15.12 -15.46
C SER A 63 -18.35 16.27 -15.48
#